data_AF-A0A971I6C3-F1
#
_entry.id   AF-A0A971I6C3-F1
#
_cell.length_a   1.000
_cell.length_b   1.000
_cell.length_c   1.000
_cell.angle_alpha   90.00
_cell.angle_beta   90.00
_cell.angle_gamma   90.00
#
_symmetry.space_group_name_H-M   'P 1'
#
loop_
_entity.id
_entity.type
_entity.pdbx_description
1 polymer ?
#
loop_
_entity_poly.entity_id
_entity_poly.type
_entity_poly.pdbx_seq_one_letter_code
_entity_poly.pdbx_strand_id
1 'polypeptide(L)'
;MRINHVSVKGYEATHGGMRLCLRAELDGEPPRLWSRLFRRSWLSRQPGGLPARIRFSGSDIFLYIPDAEALTPTIDALKRTLTEVEDQLGSHR
;
A
#
# COMPACT_ATOMS: atom_id res chain seq x y z
N MET A 1 10.29 6.92 -6.25
CA MET A 1 9.32 7.00 -5.15
C MET A 1 9.55 5.87 -4.17
N ARG A 2 10.20 6.21 -3.07
CA ARG A 2 10.51 5.28 -1.98
C ARG A 2 9.57 5.51 -0.81
N ILE A 3 9.48 4.51 0.06
CA ILE A 3 8.87 4.70 1.38
C ILE A 3 9.84 5.49 2.23
N ASN A 4 9.40 6.64 2.73
CA ASN A 4 10.11 7.42 3.73
C ASN A 4 9.94 6.78 5.13
N HIS A 5 8.69 6.45 5.49
CA HIS A 5 8.37 5.93 6.81
C HIS A 5 7.17 4.97 6.79
N VAL A 6 7.21 3.92 7.62
CA VAL A 6 6.05 3.04 7.88
C VAL A 6 5.73 3.11 9.37
N SER A 7 4.45 3.36 9.69
CA SER A 7 3.94 3.37 11.06
C SER A 7 2.65 2.58 11.19
N VAL A 8 2.47 1.93 12.34
CA VAL A 8 1.20 1.32 12.74
C VAL A 8 0.37 2.41 13.41
N LYS A 9 -0.85 2.66 12.92
CA LYS A 9 -1.77 3.63 13.53
C LYS A 9 -2.65 3.04 14.62
N GLY A 10 -2.79 1.71 14.63
CA GLY A 10 -3.68 0.97 15.53
C GLY A 10 -4.92 0.46 14.81
N TYR A 11 -5.88 -0.04 15.57
CA TYR A 11 -7.14 -0.53 15.00
C TYR A 11 -8.09 0.62 14.70
N GLU A 12 -8.58 0.66 13.47
CA GLU A 12 -9.57 1.63 12.99
C GLU A 12 -10.87 0.91 12.63
N ALA A 13 -12.00 1.53 12.95
CA ALA A 13 -13.31 1.05 12.54
C ALA A 13 -13.50 1.27 11.03
N THR A 14 -13.71 0.19 10.29
CA THR A 14 -14.07 0.24 8.87
C THR A 14 -15.47 -0.35 8.66
N HIS A 15 -16.06 -0.14 7.48
CA HIS A 15 -17.34 -0.76 7.13
C HIS A 15 -17.33 -2.31 7.24
N GLY A 16 -16.16 -2.95 7.25
CA GLY A 16 -16.00 -4.40 7.41
C GLY A 16 -15.55 -4.82 8.82
N GLY A 17 -15.69 -3.95 9.83
CA GLY A 17 -15.21 -4.19 11.19
C GLY A 17 -13.89 -3.48 11.51
N MET A 18 -13.37 -3.76 12.70
CA MET A 18 -12.07 -3.25 13.14
C MET A 18 -10.95 -3.84 12.28
N ARG A 19 -10.04 -2.98 11.82
CA ARG A 19 -8.86 -3.39 11.05
C ARG A 19 -7.63 -2.68 11.54
N LEU A 20 -6.50 -3.36 11.55
CA LEU A 20 -5.23 -2.74 11.85
C LEU A 20 -4.83 -1.83 10.68
N CYS A 21 -4.60 -0.56 10.97
CA CYS A 21 -4.20 0.44 9.99
C CYS A 21 -2.69 0.64 9.98
N LEU A 22 -2.10 0.51 8.80
CA LEU A 22 -0.71 0.85 8.50
C LEU A 22 -0.70 2.13 7.66
N ARG A 23 0.15 3.08 8.02
CA ARG A 23 0.47 4.25 7.20
C ARG A 23 1.88 4.10 6.65
N ALA A 24 2.00 4.08 5.33
CA ALA A 24 3.26 4.23 4.63
C ALA A 24 3.32 5.61 3.98
N GLU A 25 4.30 6.40 4.39
CA GLU A 25 4.56 7.74 3.86
C GLU A 25 5.59 7.64 2.74
N LEU A 26 5.30 8.25 1.60
CA LEU A 26 6.17 8.31 0.45
C LEU A 26 7.09 9.53 0.52
N ASP A 27 8.27 9.42 -0.10
CA ASP A 27 9.30 10.48 -0.18
C ASP A 27 8.91 11.70 -1.02
N GLY A 28 7.70 11.70 -1.60
CA GLY A 28 7.16 12.81 -2.37
C GLY A 28 5.71 12.55 -2.79
N GLU A 29 5.08 13.57 -3.38
CA GLU A 29 3.71 13.43 -3.88
C GLU A 29 3.67 12.57 -5.15
N PRO A 30 2.87 11.49 -5.19
CA PRO A 30 2.77 10.64 -6.36
C PRO A 30 2.17 11.38 -7.57
N PRO A 31 2.69 11.18 -8.79
CA PRO A 31 2.03 11.67 -9.99
C PRO A 31 0.66 11.01 -10.18
N ARG A 32 -0.27 11.68 -10.88
CA ARG A 32 -1.69 11.26 -10.98
C ARG A 32 -1.90 9.79 -11.39
N LEU A 33 -1.08 9.28 -12.32
CA LEU A 33 -1.17 7.91 -12.83
C LEU A 33 -0.61 6.85 -11.86
N TRP A 34 0.23 7.27 -10.92
CA TRP A 34 0.95 6.40 -10.00
C TRP A 34 0.00 5.56 -9.13
N SER A 35 -1.03 6.20 -8.55
CA SER A 35 -2.01 5.51 -7.70
C SER A 35 -2.79 4.43 -8.46
N ARG A 36 -3.06 4.63 -9.75
CA ARG A 36 -3.73 3.66 -10.62
C ARG A 36 -2.80 2.48 -10.93
N LEU A 37 -1.54 2.72 -11.27
CA LEU A 37 -0.55 1.67 -11.49
C LEU A 37 -0.34 0.86 -10.20
N PHE A 38 -0.17 1.54 -9.07
CA PHE A 38 -0.04 0.90 -7.77
C PHE A 38 -1.21 -0.03 -7.47
N ARG A 39 -2.45 0.45 -7.61
CA ARG A 39 -3.63 -0.41 -7.37
C ARG A 39 -3.63 -1.64 -8.28
N ARG A 40 -3.25 -1.48 -9.55
CA ARG A 40 -3.20 -2.59 -10.50
C ARG A 40 -2.15 -3.63 -10.11
N SER A 41 -0.92 -3.18 -9.81
CA SER A 41 0.18 -4.06 -9.38
C SER A 41 -0.06 -4.67 -8.00
N TRP A 42 -0.78 -3.97 -7.12
CA TRP A 42 -1.19 -4.52 -5.83
C TRP A 42 -2.19 -5.68 -6.01
N LEU A 43 -3.20 -5.48 -6.85
CA LEU A 43 -4.25 -6.49 -7.08
C LEU A 43 -3.73 -7.74 -7.80
N SER A 44 -2.78 -7.60 -8.72
CA SER A 44 -2.18 -8.76 -9.41
C SER A 44 -1.38 -9.68 -8.48
N ARG A 45 -1.03 -9.18 -7.28
CA ARG A 45 -0.15 -9.85 -6.30
C ARG A 45 -0.87 -10.33 -5.07
N GLN A 46 -2.19 -10.48 -5.11
CA GLN A 46 -2.94 -11.13 -4.04
C GLN A 46 -3.19 -12.61 -4.38
N PRO A 47 -2.22 -13.53 -4.21
CA PRO A 47 -2.54 -14.95 -4.15
C PRO A 47 -3.19 -15.20 -2.76
N GLY A 48 -4.47 -15.56 -2.72
CA GLY A 48 -5.07 -16.10 -1.50
C GLY A 48 -5.91 -15.15 -0.64
N GLY A 49 -6.32 -13.97 -1.14
CA GLY A 49 -7.59 -13.39 -0.69
C GLY A 49 -7.66 -12.69 0.67
N LEU A 50 -6.57 -12.11 1.19
CA LEU A 50 -6.70 -11.10 2.25
C LEU A 50 -6.62 -9.69 1.65
N PRO A 51 -7.77 -9.05 1.35
CA PRO A 51 -7.79 -7.73 0.76
C PRO A 51 -7.43 -6.70 1.83
N ALA A 52 -6.14 -6.36 1.92
CA ALA A 52 -5.76 -5.08 2.51
C ALA A 52 -6.48 -3.99 1.70
N ARG A 53 -7.39 -3.25 2.36
CA ARG A 53 -8.03 -2.12 1.70
C ARG A 53 -7.02 -0.99 1.64
N ILE A 54 -6.89 -0.35 0.49
CA ILE A 54 -5.94 0.73 0.29
C ILE A 54 -6.67 2.05 0.12
N ARG A 55 -6.21 3.07 0.83
CA ARG A 55 -6.59 4.47 0.63
C ARG A 55 -5.33 5.31 0.41
N PHE A 56 -5.40 6.25 -0.52
CA PHE A 56 -4.33 7.22 -0.75
C PHE A 56 -4.77 8.59 -0.25
N SER A 57 -3.86 9.35 0.32
CA SER A 57 -4.08 10.74 0.72
C SER A 57 -2.77 11.51 0.62
N GLY A 58 -2.60 12.34 -0.40
CA GLY A 58 -1.31 12.99 -0.67
C GLY A 58 -0.19 11.97 -0.88
N SER A 59 0.90 12.10 -0.12
CA SER A 59 2.02 11.17 -0.08
C SER A 59 1.79 9.94 0.80
N ASP A 60 0.63 9.80 1.43
CA ASP A 60 0.33 8.68 2.32
C ASP A 60 -0.46 7.55 1.66
N ILE A 61 -0.05 6.33 1.96
CA ILE A 61 -0.76 5.09 1.68
C ILE A 61 -1.24 4.50 3.00
N PHE A 62 -2.55 4.35 3.13
CA PHE A 62 -3.18 3.66 4.24
C PHE A 62 -3.57 2.26 3.82
N LEU A 63 -3.08 1.25 4.54
CA LEU A 63 -3.40 -0.16 4.34
C LEU A 63 -4.18 -0.67 5.56
N TYR A 64 -5.35 -1.24 5.31
CA TYR A 64 -6.23 -1.78 6.33
C TYR A 64 -6.25 -3.31 6.27
N ILE A 65 -5.54 -3.93 7.20
CA ILE A 65 -5.33 -5.38 7.29
C ILE A 65 -6.16 -5.98 8.43
N PRO A 66 -6.48 -7.29 8.39
CA PRO A 66 -7.34 -7.89 9.41
C PRO A 66 -6.74 -7.79 10.83
N ASP A 67 -5.45 -8.09 10.96
CA ASP A 67 -4.77 -8.24 12.25
C ASP A 67 -3.24 -8.07 12.08
N ALA A 68 -2.51 -8.26 13.18
CA ALA A 68 -1.06 -8.16 13.21
C ALA A 68 -0.33 -9.29 12.47
N GLU A 69 -0.94 -10.47 12.29
CA GLU A 69 -0.31 -11.58 11.55
C GLU A 69 -0.13 -11.22 10.08
N ALA A 70 -1.06 -10.43 9.53
CA ALA A 70 -0.98 -9.92 8.18
C ALA A 70 0.05 -8.77 7.98
N LEU A 71 0.73 -8.30 9.02
CA LEU A 71 1.58 -7.10 8.96
C LEU A 71 2.81 -7.30 8.09
N THR A 72 3.63 -8.30 8.41
CA THR A 72 4.84 -8.65 7.63
C THR A 72 4.54 -8.91 6.16
N PRO A 73 3.60 -9.81 5.79
CA PRO A 73 3.32 -10.07 4.38
C PRO A 73 2.78 -8.84 3.65
N THR A 74 2.04 -7.96 4.34
CA THR A 74 1.55 -6.70 3.76
C THR A 74 2.69 -5.72 3.48
N ILE A 75 3.65 -5.58 4.39
CA ILE A 75 4.81 -4.71 4.20
C ILE A 75 5.69 -5.23 3.05
N ASP A 76 5.89 -6.54 2.95
CA ASP A 76 6.66 -7.14 1.86
C ASP A 76 5.97 -6.95 0.50
N ALA A 77 4.65 -7.16 0.45
CA ALA A 77 3.85 -6.87 -0.74
C ALA A 77 3.92 -5.38 -1.11
N LEU A 78 3.92 -4.48 -0.13
CA LEU A 78 4.04 -3.03 -0.34
C LEU A 78 5.37 -2.68 -0.96
N LYS A 79 6.49 -3.13 -0.38
CA LYS A 79 7.83 -2.87 -0.92
C LYS A 79 7.95 -3.33 -2.36
N ARG A 80 7.54 -4.57 -2.64
CA ARG A 80 7.57 -5.12 -4.01
C ARG A 80 6.71 -4.26 -4.95
N THR A 81 5.54 -3.79 -4.50
CA THR A 81 4.58 -3.05 -5.35
C THR A 81 5.14 -1.70 -5.74
N LEU A 82 5.82 -1.04 -4.81
CA LEU A 82 6.54 0.18 -5.11
C LEU A 82 7.63 -0.05 -6.15
N THR A 83 8.46 -1.07 -5.99
CA THR A 83 9.51 -1.40 -6.97
C THR A 83 8.94 -1.62 -8.37
N GLU A 84 7.86 -2.40 -8.52
CA GLU A 84 7.28 -2.63 -9.85
C GLU A 84 6.67 -1.37 -10.46
N VAL A 85 6.01 -0.53 -9.65
CA VAL A 85 5.46 0.74 -10.16
C VAL A 85 6.58 1.68 -10.58
N GLU A 86 7.68 1.73 -9.81
CA GLU A 86 8.88 2.48 -10.18
C GLU A 86 9.48 1.97 -11.50
N ASP A 87 9.62 0.65 -11.66
CA ASP A 87 10.15 0.03 -12.89
C ASP A 87 9.28 0.33 -14.11
N GLN A 88 7.95 0.26 -13.95
CA GLN A 88 6.99 0.58 -15.01
C GLN A 88 7.07 2.07 -15.40
N LEU A 89 7.20 2.97 -14.43
CA LEU A 89 7.32 4.41 -14.71
C LEU A 89 8.69 4.78 -15.28
N GLY A 90 9.75 4.11 -14.86
CA GLY A 90 11.12 4.30 -15.37
C GLY A 90 11.29 3.80 -16.80
N SER A 91 10.59 2.72 -17.17
CA SER A 91 10.60 2.16 -18.53
C SER A 91 9.79 2.98 -19.54
N HIS A 92 9.02 3.98 -19.09
CA HIS A 92 8.24 4.90 -19.92
C HIS A 92 8.88 6.30 -20.05
N ARG A 93 10.13 6.46 -19.62
CA ARG A 93 10.96 7.67 -19.81
C ARG A 93 12.06 7.41 -20.82
#